data_AF-A0A0K9H7Z1-F1
#
_entry.id   AF-A0A0K9H7Z1-F1
#
_cell.length_a   1.000
_cell.length_b   1.000
_cell.length_c   1.000
_cell.angle_alpha   90.00
_cell.angle_beta   90.00
_cell.angle_gamma   90.00
#
_symmetry.space_group_name_H-M   'P 1'
#
loop_
_entity.id
_entity.type
_entity.pdbx_description
1 polymer ?
#
loop_
_entity_poly.entity_id
_entity_poly.type
_entity_poly.pdbx_seq_one_letter_code
_entity_poly.pdbx_strand_id
1 'polypeptide(L)' 'MERAFMKKMIKQNLSQYHFSLEENEAESIYNTLIDRVQQRRATDNDELYEIIEDEVYAFITNT' A
#
# COMPACT_ATOMS: atom_id res chain seq x y z
N MET A 1 -2.44 -15.44 3.72
CA MET A 1 -3.07 -14.75 4.87
C MET A 1 -2.58 -13.31 4.98
N GLU A 2 -1.26 -13.08 4.91
CA GLU A 2 -0.63 -11.75 5.00
C GLU A 2 -0.96 -10.79 3.84
N ARG A 3 -1.04 -11.29 2.59
CA ARG A 3 -1.41 -10.46 1.42
C ARG A 3 -2.79 -9.81 1.52
N ALA A 4 -3.76 -10.55 2.05
CA ALA A 4 -5.11 -10.03 2.26
C ALA A 4 -5.15 -8.95 3.34
N PHE A 5 -4.31 -9.09 4.38
CA PHE A 5 -4.12 -8.07 5.41
C PHE A 5 -3.50 -6.80 4.82
N MET A 6 -2.38 -6.90 4.11
CA MET A 6 -1.74 -5.74 3.46
C MET A 6 -2.72 -5.01 2.53
N LYS A 7 -3.44 -5.75 1.69
CA LYS A 7 -4.47 -5.18 0.82
C LYS A 7 -5.55 -4.42 1.58
N LYS A 8 -6.01 -4.95 2.72
CA LYS A 8 -6.99 -4.28 3.58
C LYS A 8 -6.44 -2.98 4.15
N MET A 9 -5.20 -2.99 4.63
CA MET A 9 -4.54 -1.81 5.20
C MET A 9 -4.30 -0.73 4.13
N ILE A 10 -3.85 -1.12 2.95
CA ILE A 10 -3.67 -0.21 1.81
C ILE A 10 -5.00 0.45 1.44
N LYS A 11 -6.09 -0.33 1.35
CA LYS A 11 -7.44 0.21 1.10
C LYS A 11 -7.87 1.23 2.14
N GLN A 12 -7.62 0.94 3.41
CA GLN A 12 -7.94 1.85 4.51
C GLN A 12 -7.15 3.15 4.40
N ASN A 13 -5.85 3.08 4.17
CA ASN A 13 -5.00 4.26 4.01
C ASN A 13 -5.38 5.12 2.80
N LEU A 14 -5.58 4.52 1.62
CA LEU A 14 -6.05 5.25 0.44
C LEU A 14 -7.38 5.98 0.70
N SER A 15 -8.29 5.35 1.45
CA SER A 15 -9.57 5.96 1.81
C SER A 15 -9.42 7.15 2.76
N GLN A 16 -8.44 7.14 3.67
CA GLN A 16 -8.14 8.28 4.56
C GLN A 16 -7.69 9.52 3.78
N TYR A 17 -7.00 9.32 2.66
CA TYR A 17 -6.61 10.39 1.75
C TYR A 17 -7.69 10.76 0.71
N HIS A 18 -8.91 10.24 0.86
CA HIS A 18 -10.00 10.39 -0.13
C HIS A 18 -9.60 9.95 -1.56
N PHE A 19 -8.60 9.06 -1.68
CA PHE A 19 -8.12 8.58 -2.96
C PHE A 19 -8.98 7.40 -3.43
N SER A 20 -9.72 7.60 -4.53
CA SER A 20 -10.56 6.57 -5.13
C SER A 20 -9.89 6.03 -6.40
N LEU A 21 -9.70 4.71 -6.42
CA LEU A 21 -9.16 3.98 -7.56
C LEU A 21 -10.29 3.62 -8.52
N GLU A 22 -10.05 3.76 -9.83
CA GLU A 22 -10.97 3.21 -10.83
C GLU A 22 -11.00 1.68 -10.74
N GLU A 23 -12.17 1.06 -10.92
CA GLU A 23 -12.39 -0.37 -10.70
C GLU A 23 -11.48 -1.26 -11.56
N ASN A 24 -11.19 -0.81 -12.77
CA ASN A 24 -10.28 -1.39 -13.76
C ASN A 24 -8.80 -1.36 -13.35
N GLU A 25 -8.37 -0.36 -12.58
CA GLU A 25 -6.96 -0.19 -12.20
C GLU A 25 -6.68 -0.57 -10.74
N ALA A 26 -7.73 -0.63 -9.91
CA ALA A 26 -7.61 -0.82 -8.48
C ALA A 26 -6.81 -2.06 -8.11
N GLU A 27 -7.08 -3.20 -8.75
CA GLU A 27 -6.37 -4.46 -8.45
C GLU A 27 -4.88 -4.38 -8.78
N SER A 28 -4.53 -3.76 -9.91
CA SER A 28 -3.14 -3.56 -10.33
C SER A 28 -2.38 -2.67 -9.34
N ILE A 29 -3.02 -1.60 -8.89
CA ILE A 29 -2.44 -0.66 -7.93
C ILE A 29 -2.28 -1.31 -6.55
N TYR A 30 -3.26 -2.08 -6.07
CA TYR A 30 -3.11 -2.85 -4.84
C TYR A 30 -1.95 -3.83 -4.93
N ASN A 31 -1.80 -4.55 -6.05
CA ASN A 31 -0.70 -5.48 -6.24
C ASN A 31 0.65 -4.75 -6.23
N THR A 32 0.74 -3.60 -6.92
CA THR A 32 1.96 -2.78 -6.96
C THR A 32 2.37 -2.30 -5.57
N LEU A 33 1.42 -1.77 -4.78
CA LEU A 33 1.68 -1.32 -3.41
C LEU A 33 2.10 -2.46 -2.49
N ILE A 34 1.47 -3.64 -2.62
CA ILE A 34 1.86 -4.83 -1.87
C ILE A 34 3.30 -5.24 -2.20
N ASP A 35 3.68 -5.24 -3.48
CA ASP A 35 5.01 -5.64 -3.91
C ASP A 35 6.07 -4.66 -3.37
N ARG A 36 5.79 -3.34 -3.37
CA ARG A 36 6.68 -2.33 -2.76
C ARG A 36 6.85 -2.53 -1.26
N VAL A 37 5.75 -2.75 -0.53
CA VAL A 37 5.79 -3.03 0.92
C VAL A 37 6.62 -4.28 1.20
N GLN A 38 6.47 -5.34 0.40
CA GLN A 38 7.25 -6.56 0.55
C GLN A 38 8.75 -6.35 0.26
N GLN A 39 9.09 -5.55 -0.75
CA GLN A 39 10.47 -5.20 -1.07
C GLN A 39 11.12 -4.40 0.05
N ARG A 40 10.45 -3.36 0.55
CA ARG A 40 10.99 -2.51 1.62
C ARG A 40 11.16 -3.29 2.92
N ARG A 41 10.21 -4.16 3.28
CA ARG A 41 10.33 -5.04 4.45
C ARG A 41 11.51 -6.02 4.38
N ALA A 42 12.01 -6.35 3.19
CA ALA A 42 13.19 -7.20 3.06
C ALA A 42 14.50 -6.48 3.44
N THR A 43 14.48 -5.14 3.45
CA THR A 43 15.66 -4.29 3.70
C THR A 43 15.53 -3.46 4.97
N ASP A 44 14.31 -3.27 5.46
CA ASP A 44 13.98 -2.37 6.57
C ASP A 44 13.50 -3.15 7.79
N ASN A 45 13.77 -2.63 8.99
CA ASN A 45 13.29 -3.22 10.26
C ASN A 45 12.04 -2.53 10.80
N ASP A 46 11.47 -1.60 10.04
CA ASP A 46 10.26 -0.85 10.37
C ASP A 46 9.04 -1.77 10.52
N GLU A 47 8.05 -1.29 11.28
CA GLU A 47 6.81 -2.02 11.46
C GLU A 47 6.03 -2.09 10.14
N LEU A 48 5.41 -3.24 9.86
CA LEU A 48 4.64 -3.44 8.62
C LEU A 48 3.58 -2.36 8.40
N TYR A 49 3.00 -1.84 9.48
CA TYR A 49 2.00 -0.78 9.40
C TYR A 49 2.62 0.54 8.90
N GLU A 50 3.78 0.94 9.44
CA GLU A 50 4.51 2.15 9.04
C GLU A 50 4.96 2.07 7.58
N ILE A 51 5.50 0.91 7.17
CA ILE A 51 5.87 0.68 5.77
C ILE A 51 4.66 0.85 4.84
N ILE A 52 3.48 0.36 5.23
CA ILE A 52 2.26 0.51 4.41
C ILE A 52 1.83 1.97 4.32
N GLU A 53 1.86 2.72 5.42
CA GLU A 53 1.51 4.14 5.42
C GLU A 53 2.43 4.94 4.52
N ASP A 54 3.75 4.72 4.63
CA ASP A 54 4.75 5.38 3.80
C ASP A 54 4.58 5.07 2.32
N GLU A 55 4.43 3.80 1.94
CA GLU A 55 4.28 3.41 0.53
C GLU A 55 2.99 3.94 -0.09
N VAL A 56 1.90 3.99 0.70
CA VAL A 56 0.64 4.61 0.25
C VAL A 56 0.80 6.13 0.10
N TYR A 57 1.43 6.79 1.07
CA TYR A 57 1.71 8.22 0.99
C TYR A 57 2.56 8.53 -0.24
N ALA A 58 3.68 7.82 -0.42
CA ALA A 58 4.59 7.98 -1.55
C ALA A 58 3.89 7.76 -2.90
N PHE A 59 3.00 6.78 -2.98
CA PHE A 59 2.16 6.56 -4.16
C PHE A 59 1.24 7.74 -4.47
N ILE A 60 0.58 8.32 -3.46
CA ILE A 60 -0.34 9.45 -3.65
C ILE A 60 0.44 10.72 -4.02
N THR A 61 1.59 10.95 -3.40
CA THR A 61 2.40 12.16 -3.61
C THR A 61 3.37 12.05 -4.79
N ASN A 62 3.49 10.87 -5.42
CA ASN A 62 4.46 10.57 -6.47
C ASN A 62 5.91 10.88 -6.06
N THR A 63 6.28 10.52 -4.83
CA THR A 63 7.62 10.74 -4.24
C THR A 63 8.42 9.46 -4.13
#